data_AF-M2P937-F1
#
_entry.id   AF-M2P937-F1
#
_cell.length_a   1.000
_cell.length_b   1.000
_cell.length_c   1.000
_cell.angle_alpha   90.00
_cell.angle_beta   90.00
_cell.angle_gamma   90.00
#
_symmetry.space_group_name_H-M   'P 1'
#
loop_
_entity.id
_entity.type
_entity.pdbx_description
1 polymer ?
#
loop_
_entity_poly.entity_id
_entity_poly.type
_entity_poly.pdbx_seq_one_letter_code
_entity_poly.pdbx_strand_id
1 'polypeptide(L)'
;MKLKISIKYLLFYIITFIVVIAGDLLTKEIINTQMQLGSSYEIIPGFFNFTNVHNTGAAWGLLSGHIELFLFVALLAGGVIIYYFVRSKPEEQLLRFGLVLVFAGMLGNVYDRAVFQYVRDFIDFIILGYDFPIFNIADMGVVIGMFCIIAEVGIGEYKQWKFNQLNS
;
A
#
# COMPACT_ATOMS: atom_id res chain seq x y z
N MET A 1 -2.87 27.10 -6.35
CA MET A 1 -3.29 26.60 -5.02
C MET A 1 -2.02 26.34 -4.19
N LYS A 2 -1.79 27.04 -3.08
CA LYS A 2 -0.57 26.83 -2.27
C LYS A 2 -0.79 25.67 -1.29
N LEU A 3 0.08 24.66 -1.34
CA LEU A 3 0.12 23.57 -0.36
C LEU A 3 0.38 24.16 1.02
N LYS A 4 -0.57 24.05 1.95
CA LYS A 4 -0.38 24.48 3.35
C LYS A 4 0.16 23.31 4.18
N ILE A 5 1.43 22.98 3.97
CA ILE A 5 2.15 21.92 4.70
C ILE A 5 3.40 22.54 5.32
N SER A 6 3.64 22.29 6.61
CA SER A 6 4.89 22.71 7.24
C SER A 6 6.06 21.85 6.74
N ILE A 7 7.27 22.38 6.75
CA ILE A 7 8.46 21.65 6.27
C ILE A 7 8.67 20.33 7.01
N LYS A 8 8.36 20.29 8.32
CA LYS A 8 8.41 19.08 9.14
C LYS A 8 7.51 17.98 8.58
N TYR A 9 6.25 18.30 8.28
CA TYR A 9 5.30 17.32 7.73
C TYR A 9 5.66 16.92 6.31
N LEU A 10 6.14 17.86 5.49
CA LEU A 10 6.60 17.55 4.14
C LEU A 10 7.76 16.54 4.17
N LEU A 11 8.77 16.77 5.01
CA LEU A 11 9.88 15.83 5.19
C LEU A 11 9.40 14.47 5.70
N PHE A 12 8.48 14.46 6.67
CA PHE A 12 7.88 13.22 7.17
C PHE A 12 7.20 12.42 6.05
N TYR A 13 6.42 13.07 5.18
CA TYR A 13 5.76 12.41 4.05
C TYR A 13 6.75 11.90 3.01
N ILE A 14 7.79 12.67 2.69
CA ILE A 14 8.84 12.25 1.75
C ILE A 14 9.62 11.05 2.30
N ILE A 15 10.00 11.09 3.58
CA ILE A 15 10.70 9.98 4.22
C ILE A 15 9.81 8.74 4.25
N THR A 16 8.54 8.88 4.60
CA THR A 16 7.56 7.77 4.59
C THR A 16 7.48 7.15 3.19
N PHE A 17 7.33 7.98 2.15
CA PHE A 17 7.29 7.52 0.77
C PHE A 17 8.55 6.72 0.41
N ILE A 18 9.73 7.29 0.69
CA ILE A 18 11.03 6.67 0.37
C ILE A 18 11.20 5.34 1.13
N VAL A 19 10.89 5.31 2.42
CA VAL A 19 11.05 4.10 3.25
C VAL A 19 10.16 2.98 2.74
N VAL A 20 8.89 3.26 2.40
CA VAL A 20 7.98 2.23 1.91
C VAL A 20 8.41 1.71 0.54
N ILE A 21 8.68 2.60 -0.42
CA ILE A 21 9.04 2.16 -1.78
C ILE A 21 10.41 1.49 -1.82
N ALA A 22 11.41 2.03 -1.12
CA ALA A 22 12.73 1.41 -1.05
C ALA A 22 12.67 0.09 -0.27
N GLY A 23 11.92 0.04 0.83
CA GLY A 23 11.70 -1.18 1.60
C GLY A 23 11.08 -2.28 0.74
N ASP A 24 10.04 -1.96 -0.03
CA ASP A 24 9.41 -2.90 -0.96
C ASP A 24 10.39 -3.41 -2.02
N LEU A 25 11.02 -2.51 -2.77
CA LEU A 25 11.91 -2.90 -3.86
C LEU A 25 13.14 -3.69 -3.37
N LEU A 26 13.72 -3.31 -2.23
CA LEU A 26 14.86 -4.01 -1.66
C LEU A 26 14.48 -5.40 -1.14
N THR A 27 13.37 -5.53 -0.43
CA THR A 27 12.95 -6.83 0.11
C THR A 27 12.57 -7.81 -1.00
N LYS A 28 11.88 -7.34 -2.04
CA LYS A 28 11.59 -8.13 -3.24
C LYS A 28 12.85 -8.61 -3.94
N GLU A 29 13.85 -7.75 -4.06
CA GLU A 29 15.14 -8.10 -4.67
C GLU A 29 15.90 -9.14 -3.83
N ILE A 30 15.93 -8.97 -2.51
CA ILE A 30 16.55 -9.94 -1.60
C ILE A 30 15.89 -11.31 -1.75
N ILE A 31 14.57 -11.41 -1.70
CA ILE A 31 13.89 -12.71 -1.83
C ILE A 31 14.14 -13.32 -3.21
N ASN A 32 14.01 -12.54 -4.27
CA ASN A 32 14.15 -13.06 -5.63
C ASN A 32 15.58 -13.51 -5.97
N THR A 33 16.60 -12.97 -5.29
CA THR A 33 18.01 -13.38 -5.49
C THR A 33 18.44 -14.52 -4.57
N GLN A 34 17.83 -14.65 -3.38
CA GLN A 34 18.22 -15.66 -2.38
C GLN A 34 17.37 -16.93 -2.45
N MET A 35 16.17 -16.87 -3.02
CA MET A 35 15.21 -17.98 -3.02
C MET A 35 14.79 -18.36 -4.44
N GLN A 36 14.73 -19.66 -4.71
CA GLN A 36 14.19 -20.17 -5.97
C GLN A 36 12.69 -19.87 -6.06
N LEU A 37 12.18 -19.58 -7.26
CA LEU A 37 10.75 -19.38 -7.48
C LEU A 37 9.96 -20.62 -7.03
N GLY A 38 8.91 -20.42 -6.24
CA GLY A 38 8.09 -21.47 -5.66
C GLY A 38 8.68 -22.14 -4.41
N SER A 39 9.86 -21.73 -3.95
CA SER A 39 10.42 -22.23 -2.69
C SER A 39 9.91 -21.42 -1.49
N SER A 40 9.81 -22.11 -0.35
CA SER A 40 9.42 -21.54 0.94
C SER A 40 10.51 -21.74 1.99
N TYR A 41 10.71 -20.73 2.82
CA TYR A 41 11.58 -20.75 3.97
C TYR A 41 10.74 -20.46 5.23
N GLU A 42 10.64 -21.46 6.10
CA GLU A 42 9.82 -21.39 7.30
C GLU A 42 10.49 -20.51 8.37
N ILE A 43 9.76 -19.50 8.87
CA ILE A 43 10.21 -18.61 9.94
C ILE A 43 9.56 -18.99 11.27
N ILE A 44 8.24 -19.20 11.25
CA ILE A 44 7.47 -19.66 12.41
C ILE A 44 6.66 -20.88 11.97
N PRO A 45 6.96 -22.08 12.51
CA PRO A 45 6.31 -23.31 12.08
C PRO A 45 4.78 -23.23 12.14
N GLY A 46 4.15 -23.53 11.00
CA GLY A 46 2.69 -23.51 10.85
C GLY A 46 2.02 -22.14 10.90
N PHE A 47 2.77 -21.04 10.81
CA PHE A 47 2.22 -19.69 10.88
C PHE A 47 2.82 -18.70 9.86
N PHE A 48 4.14 -18.64 9.71
CA PHE A 48 4.78 -17.61 8.89
C PHE A 48 5.98 -18.17 8.11
N ASN A 49 5.97 -17.95 6.80
CA ASN A 49 7.03 -18.30 5.87
C ASN A 49 7.43 -17.08 5.03
N PHE A 50 8.63 -17.15 4.46
CA PHE A 50 8.91 -16.46 3.21
C PHE A 50 8.72 -17.41 2.05
N THR A 51 7.90 -17.06 1.05
CA THR A 51 7.61 -17.94 -0.09
C THR A 51 7.70 -17.15 -1.38
N ASN A 52 8.71 -17.41 -2.22
CA ASN A 52 8.95 -16.61 -3.43
C ASN A 52 7.91 -16.93 -4.52
N VAL A 53 7.00 -16.01 -4.82
CA VAL A 53 5.96 -16.15 -5.85
C VAL A 53 5.93 -14.96 -6.80
N HIS A 54 5.69 -15.25 -8.08
CA HIS A 54 5.46 -14.24 -9.12
C HIS A 54 3.97 -14.16 -9.44
N ASN A 55 3.35 -13.07 -9.04
CA ASN A 55 1.92 -12.84 -9.18
C ASN A 55 1.61 -12.05 -10.45
N THR A 56 0.98 -12.69 -11.42
CA THR A 56 0.57 -12.08 -12.70
C THR A 56 -0.82 -11.43 -12.64
N GLY A 57 -1.54 -11.58 -11.53
CA GLY A 57 -2.88 -11.05 -11.31
C GLY A 57 -2.96 -10.10 -10.11
N ALA A 58 -4.17 -10.01 -9.57
CA ALA A 58 -4.46 -9.45 -8.25
C ALA A 58 -4.52 -10.57 -7.22
N ALA A 59 -5.11 -10.30 -6.06
CA ALA A 59 -5.35 -11.31 -5.06
C ALA A 59 -6.20 -12.48 -5.62
N TRP A 60 -5.90 -13.71 -5.19
CA TRP A 60 -6.49 -14.96 -5.71
C TRP A 60 -6.32 -15.18 -7.23
N GLY A 61 -5.36 -14.49 -7.87
CA GLY A 61 -5.10 -14.63 -9.31
C GLY A 61 -6.11 -13.94 -10.23
N LEU A 62 -7.01 -13.12 -9.67
CA LEU A 62 -7.98 -12.35 -10.45
C LEU A 62 -7.28 -11.44 -11.47
N LEU A 63 -7.85 -11.33 -12.68
CA LEU A 63 -7.32 -10.48 -13.76
C LEU A 63 -5.88 -10.83 -14.20
N SER A 64 -5.43 -12.06 -13.97
CA SER A 64 -4.14 -12.54 -14.50
C SER A 64 -4.05 -12.34 -16.01
N GLY A 65 -2.90 -11.82 -16.48
CA GLY A 65 -2.67 -11.52 -17.90
C GLY A 65 -3.18 -10.14 -18.37
N HIS A 66 -3.82 -9.35 -17.50
CA HIS A 66 -4.32 -8.01 -17.83
C HIS A 66 -3.48 -6.90 -17.19
N ILE A 67 -2.16 -6.92 -17.41
CA ILE A 67 -1.20 -5.95 -16.84
C ILE A 67 -1.58 -4.50 -17.20
N GLU A 68 -2.00 -4.28 -18.45
CA GLU A 68 -2.44 -2.97 -18.94
C GLU A 68 -3.60 -2.38 -18.10
N LEU A 69 -4.52 -3.23 -17.65
CA LEU A 69 -5.62 -2.80 -16.80
C LEU A 69 -5.11 -2.34 -15.43
N PHE A 70 -4.16 -3.06 -14.83
CA PHE A 70 -3.55 -2.65 -13.57
C PHE A 70 -2.81 -1.31 -13.69
N LEU A 71 -2.03 -1.13 -14.75
CA LEU A 71 -1.31 0.13 -14.99
C LEU A 71 -2.27 1.29 -15.23
N PHE A 72 -3.34 1.06 -15.99
CA PHE A 72 -4.39 2.07 -16.22
C PHE A 72 -5.11 2.47 -14.93
N VAL A 73 -5.53 1.48 -14.12
CA VAL A 73 -6.17 1.74 -12.82
C VAL A 73 -5.23 2.48 -11.88
N ALA A 74 -3.94 2.08 -11.83
CA ALA A 74 -2.94 2.76 -11.02
C ALA A 74 -2.70 4.21 -11.47
N LEU A 75 -2.73 4.49 -12.78
CA LEU A 75 -2.63 5.86 -13.29
C LEU A 75 -3.81 6.73 -12.82
N LEU A 76 -5.04 6.22 -12.93
CA LEU A 76 -6.23 6.92 -12.44
C LEU A 76 -6.18 7.12 -10.93
N ALA A 77 -5.86 6.08 -10.17
CA ALA A 77 -5.73 6.13 -8.72
C ALA A 77 -4.65 7.14 -8.29
N GLY A 78 -3.50 7.16 -8.97
CA GLY A 78 -2.43 8.12 -8.74
C GLY A 78 -2.89 9.56 -8.92
N GLY A 79 -3.66 9.84 -9.98
CA GLY A 79 -4.27 11.15 -10.20
C GLY A 79 -5.23 11.57 -9.07
N VAL A 80 -6.08 10.64 -8.62
CA VAL A 80 -7.00 10.85 -7.49
C VAL A 80 -6.24 11.12 -6.19
N ILE A 81 -5.22 10.32 -5.90
CA ILE A 81 -4.40 10.47 -4.69
C ILE A 81 -3.70 11.83 -4.67
N ILE A 82 -3.07 12.24 -5.77
CA ILE A 82 -2.44 13.56 -5.89
C ILE A 82 -3.48 14.67 -5.70
N TYR A 83 -4.64 14.55 -6.34
CA TYR A 83 -5.72 15.52 -6.20
C TYR A 83 -6.13 15.71 -4.73
N TYR A 84 -6.42 14.62 -4.02
CA TYR A 84 -6.82 14.69 -2.61
C TYR A 84 -5.68 15.15 -1.70
N PHE A 85 -4.44 14.75 -1.97
CA PHE A 85 -3.28 15.19 -1.19
C PHE A 85 -3.12 16.72 -1.26
N VAL A 86 -3.22 17.31 -2.46
CA VAL A 86 -3.06 18.76 -2.65
C VAL A 86 -4.27 19.53 -2.10
N ARG A 87 -5.48 18.94 -2.12
CA ARG A 87 -6.72 19.54 -1.60
C ARG A 87 -6.93 19.39 -0.09
N SER A 88 -6.25 18.43 0.54
CA SER A 88 -6.41 18.14 1.97
C SER A 88 -6.07 19.35 2.86
N LYS A 89 -6.79 19.48 3.96
CA LYS A 89 -6.63 20.55 4.95
C LYS A 89 -5.42 20.29 5.85
N PRO A 90 -4.81 21.32 6.47
CA PRO A 90 -3.66 21.15 7.37
C PRO A 90 -3.89 20.18 8.54
N GLU A 91 -5.12 20.08 9.02
CA GLU A 91 -5.54 19.19 10.10
C GLU A 91 -5.72 17.73 9.67
N GLU A 92 -5.88 17.45 8.36
CA GLU A 92 -6.12 16.11 7.80
C GLU A 92 -4.81 15.33 7.62
N GLN A 93 -4.01 15.26 8.68
CA GLN A 93 -2.66 14.68 8.64
C GLN A 93 -2.67 13.17 8.42
N LEU A 94 -3.66 12.47 8.99
CA LEU A 94 -3.82 11.02 8.85
C LEU A 94 -4.26 10.66 7.42
N LEU A 95 -5.12 11.47 6.79
CA LEU A 95 -5.45 11.35 5.36
C LEU A 95 -4.18 11.49 4.51
N ARG A 96 -3.38 12.55 4.72
CA ARG A 96 -2.14 12.75 3.96
C ARG A 96 -1.15 11.60 4.14
N PHE A 97 -1.01 11.10 5.37
CA PHE A 97 -0.16 9.93 5.64
C PHE A 97 -0.67 8.68 4.92
N GLY A 98 -1.97 8.39 5.00
CA GLY A 98 -2.57 7.25 4.31
C GLY A 98 -2.44 7.33 2.78
N LEU A 99 -2.65 8.52 2.21
CA LEU A 99 -2.45 8.77 0.77
C LEU A 99 -1.00 8.51 0.34
N VAL A 100 -0.02 8.91 1.14
CA VAL A 100 1.41 8.66 0.86
C VAL A 100 1.73 7.16 0.90
N LEU A 101 1.20 6.43 1.88
CA LEU A 101 1.40 4.98 1.98
C LEU A 101 0.80 4.24 0.79
N VAL A 102 -0.45 4.56 0.42
CA VAL A 102 -1.13 3.96 -0.75
C VAL A 102 -0.37 4.29 -2.02
N PHE A 103 0.09 5.53 -2.20
CA PHE A 103 0.83 5.94 -3.38
C PHE A 103 2.17 5.20 -3.49
N ALA A 104 2.93 5.10 -2.39
CA ALA A 104 4.21 4.38 -2.37
C ALA A 104 4.03 2.89 -2.66
N GLY A 105 3.05 2.23 -2.01
CA GLY A 105 2.76 0.82 -2.26
C GLY A 105 2.27 0.55 -3.68
N MET A 106 1.36 1.39 -4.18
CA MET A 106 0.91 1.33 -5.57
C MET A 106 2.09 1.42 -6.55
N LEU A 107 3.03 2.35 -6.34
CA LEU A 107 4.18 2.52 -7.22
C LEU A 107 5.16 1.34 -7.16
N GLY A 108 5.38 0.71 -5.99
CA GLY A 108 6.21 -0.51 -5.89
C GLY A 108 5.64 -1.66 -6.73
N ASN A 109 4.33 -1.85 -6.67
CA ASN A 109 3.63 -2.87 -7.47
C ASN A 109 3.47 -2.51 -8.96
N VAL A 110 3.42 -1.22 -9.31
CA VAL A 110 3.44 -0.75 -10.70
C VAL A 110 4.82 -0.94 -11.31
N TYR A 111 5.89 -0.65 -10.56
CA TYR A 111 7.26 -0.88 -11.01
C TYR A 111 7.46 -2.34 -11.42
N ASP A 112 7.10 -3.27 -10.54
CA ASP A 112 7.22 -4.70 -10.81
C ASP A 112 6.42 -5.11 -12.07
N ARG A 113 5.16 -4.67 -12.19
CA ARG A 113 4.33 -4.97 -13.35
C ARG A 113 4.91 -4.40 -14.65
N ALA A 114 5.43 -3.18 -14.62
CA ALA A 114 6.00 -2.54 -15.80
C ALA A 114 7.33 -3.21 -16.24
N VAL A 115 8.17 -3.59 -15.28
CA VAL A 115 9.52 -4.10 -15.55
C VAL A 115 9.54 -5.61 -15.76
N PHE A 116 8.83 -6.36 -14.93
CA PHE A 116 8.90 -7.83 -14.89
C PHE A 116 7.65 -8.52 -15.41
N GLN A 117 6.55 -7.79 -15.64
CA GLN A 117 5.26 -8.33 -16.06
C GLN A 117 4.55 -9.20 -14.99
N TYR A 118 4.99 -9.10 -13.73
CA TYR A 118 4.38 -9.73 -12.55
C TYR A 118 4.79 -8.95 -11.30
N VAL A 119 4.13 -9.19 -10.18
CA VAL A 119 4.52 -8.70 -8.85
C VAL A 119 5.30 -9.78 -8.10
N ARG A 120 6.38 -9.38 -7.42
CA ARG A 120 7.14 -10.29 -6.55
C ARG A 120 6.52 -10.32 -5.16
N ASP A 121 5.87 -11.43 -4.81
CA ASP A 121 5.23 -11.65 -3.51
C ASP A 121 6.06 -12.63 -2.68
N PHE A 122 6.09 -12.43 -1.36
CA PHE A 122 6.96 -13.23 -0.50
C PHE A 122 6.52 -13.40 0.96
N ILE A 123 5.60 -12.57 1.46
CA ILE A 123 5.11 -12.65 2.84
C ILE A 123 3.95 -13.64 2.87
N ASP A 124 4.16 -14.79 3.50
CA ASP A 124 3.24 -15.92 3.48
C ASP A 124 2.81 -16.28 4.90
N PHE A 125 1.50 -16.20 5.17
CA PHE A 125 0.91 -16.46 6.48
C PHE A 125 -0.17 -17.53 6.42
N ILE A 126 -0.07 -18.49 7.34
CA ILE A 126 -1.11 -19.48 7.63
C ILE A 126 -1.76 -19.07 8.96
N ILE A 127 -2.99 -18.54 8.88
CA ILE A 127 -3.70 -18.01 10.05
C ILE A 127 -4.87 -18.93 10.37
N LEU A 128 -4.83 -19.58 11.53
CA LEU A 128 -5.88 -20.49 12.00
C LEU A 128 -6.24 -21.60 10.98
N GLY A 129 -5.24 -22.10 10.24
CA GLY A 129 -5.41 -23.12 9.20
C GLY A 129 -5.88 -22.60 7.84
N TYR A 130 -6.06 -21.28 7.69
CA TYR A 130 -6.31 -20.63 6.40
C TYR A 130 -5.01 -20.10 5.80
N ASP A 131 -4.73 -20.50 4.56
CA ASP A 131 -3.60 -20.03 3.75
C ASP A 131 -3.95 -18.66 3.14
N PHE A 132 -3.41 -17.59 3.73
CA PHE A 132 -3.69 -16.23 3.30
C PHE A 132 -2.88 -15.89 2.03
N PRO A 133 -3.46 -15.19 1.04
CA PRO A 133 -2.74 -14.87 -0.19
C PRO A 133 -1.40 -14.19 0.11
N ILE A 134 -0.33 -14.73 -0.47
CA ILE A 134 1.03 -14.21 -0.30
C ILE A 134 1.07 -12.76 -0.83
N PHE A 135 1.71 -11.88 -0.07
CA PHE A 135 1.75 -10.45 -0.36
C PHE A 135 3.16 -9.87 -0.16
N ASN A 136 3.30 -8.56 -0.33
CA ASN A 136 4.57 -7.85 -0.14
C ASN A 136 4.41 -6.54 0.68
N ILE A 137 5.50 -5.80 0.86
CA ILE A 137 5.52 -4.55 1.62
C ILE A 137 4.68 -3.46 0.94
N ALA A 138 4.66 -3.41 -0.40
CA ALA A 138 3.79 -2.51 -1.14
C ALA A 138 2.30 -2.76 -0.83
N ASP A 139 1.86 -4.02 -0.75
CA ASP A 139 0.48 -4.36 -0.38
C ASP A 139 0.15 -3.92 1.06
N MET A 140 1.08 -4.12 2.00
CA MET A 140 0.93 -3.61 3.37
C MET A 140 0.77 -2.09 3.38
N GLY A 141 1.55 -1.36 2.57
CA GLY A 141 1.44 0.08 2.41
C GLY A 141 0.05 0.51 1.92
N VAL A 142 -0.50 -0.20 0.93
CA VAL A 142 -1.86 0.06 0.42
C VAL A 142 -2.92 -0.20 1.50
N VAL A 143 -2.87 -1.35 2.18
CA VAL A 143 -3.86 -1.73 3.21
C VAL A 143 -3.83 -0.77 4.40
N ILE A 144 -2.64 -0.52 4.96
CA ILE A 144 -2.49 0.39 6.12
C ILE A 144 -2.88 1.81 5.72
N GLY A 145 -2.45 2.26 4.54
CA GLY A 145 -2.81 3.59 4.05
C GLY A 145 -4.31 3.76 3.83
N MET A 146 -5.01 2.75 3.29
CA MET A 146 -6.46 2.79 3.19
C MET A 146 -7.16 2.82 4.55
N PHE A 147 -6.66 2.06 5.53
CA PHE A 147 -7.18 2.14 6.89
C PHE A 147 -7.05 3.55 7.48
N CYS A 148 -5.90 4.22 7.29
CA CYS A 148 -5.70 5.61 7.71
C CYS A 148 -6.70 6.58 7.05
N ILE A 149 -6.95 6.42 5.75
CA ILE A 149 -7.89 7.26 5.00
C ILE A 149 -9.31 7.08 5.55
N ILE A 150 -9.76 5.84 5.73
CA ILE A 150 -11.09 5.53 6.28
C ILE A 150 -11.22 6.08 7.71
N ALA A 151 -10.19 5.91 8.53
CA ALA A 151 -10.19 6.41 9.89
C ALA A 151 -10.31 7.94 9.95
N GLU A 152 -9.59 8.70 9.12
CA GLU A 152 -9.68 10.15 9.08
C GLU A 152 -11.08 10.63 8.67
N VAL A 153 -11.68 9.97 7.66
CA VAL A 153 -13.06 10.28 7.22
C VAL A 153 -14.05 10.03 8.36
N GLY A 154 -13.98 8.87 9.02
CA GLY A 154 -14.87 8.54 10.13
C GLY A 154 -14.72 9.47 11.34
N ILE A 155 -13.49 9.91 11.65
CA ILE A 155 -13.23 10.93 12.68
C ILE A 155 -13.88 12.26 12.31
N GLY A 156 -13.80 12.66 11.03
CA GLY A 156 -14.44 13.87 10.51
C GLY A 156 -15.96 13.85 10.69
N GLU A 157 -16.60 12.75 10.27
CA GLU A 157 -18.05 12.57 10.40
C GLU A 157 -18.51 12.57 11.86
N TYR A 158 -17.79 11.85 12.74
CA TYR A 158 -18.12 11.82 14.17
C TYR A 158 -18.05 13.21 14.83
N LYS A 159 -17.02 14.00 14.51
CA LYS A 159 -16.89 15.38 15.01
C LYS A 159 -18.07 16.25 14.55
N GLN A 160 -18.48 16.12 13.29
CA GLN A 160 -19.61 16.87 12.74
C GLN A 160 -20.92 16.47 13.42
N TRP A 161 -21.18 15.16 13.57
CA TRP A 161 -22.36 14.65 14.26
C TRP A 161 -22.45 15.18 15.70
N LYS A 162 -21.34 15.12 16.45
CA LYS A 162 -21.29 15.61 17.83
C LYS A 162 -21.51 17.13 17.93
N PHE A 163 -20.98 17.90 16.97
CA PHE A 163 -21.22 19.34 16.90
C PHE A 163 -22.70 19.67 16.69
N ASN A 164 -23.38 18.94 15.80
CA ASN A 164 -24.81 19.15 15.54
C ASN A 164 -25.66 18.87 16.78
N GLN A 165 -25.34 17.82 17.56
CA GLN A 165 -26.06 17.47 18.79
C GLN A 165 -25.91 18.48 19.93
N LEU A 166 -24.80 19.23 19.97
CA LEU A 166 -24.55 20.24 21.01
C LEU A 166 -25.18 21.60 20.68
N ASN A 167 -25.57 21.82 19.43
CA ASN A 167 -26.12 23.09 18.94
C ASN A 167 -27.59 22.97 18.49
N SER A 168 -28.22 21.82 18.73
CA SER A 168 -29.66 21.56 18.61
C SER A 168 -30.35 21.67 19.96
#